data_AF-A0A4Q2D8T8-F1
#
_entry.id   AF-A0A4Q2D8T8-F1
#
_cell.length_a   1.000
_cell.length_b   1.000
_cell.length_c   1.000
_cell.angle_alpha   90.00
_cell.angle_beta   90.00
_cell.angle_gamma   90.00
#
_symmetry.space_group_name_H-M   'P 1'
#
loop_
_entity.id
_entity.type
_entity.pdbx_description
1 polymer ?
#
loop_
_entity_poly.entity_id
_entity_poly.type
_entity_poly.pdbx_seq_one_letter_code
_entity_poly.pdbx_strand_id
1 'polypeptide(L)'
;MPSNPSPSLITLAFELHMLIFSDLAPKELLTLGQTCKELHEVMSDRAVWEAALRSVCREYSLFEPSFPFKSMDVPHLQRATFGPTLWQRRLAKAAAQEVPLVPSETEVRLKDQEERSYIRLMRIPGNRYFIASTKWNIELWDLGVPYAKGPKPNPTLVAEDDL
;
A
#
# COMPACT_ATOMS: atom_id res chain seq x y z
N MET A 1 38.26 19.55 28.73
CA MET A 1 38.06 18.64 27.58
C MET A 1 36.57 18.65 27.27
N PRO A 2 36.12 19.17 26.11
CA PRO A 2 34.71 19.05 25.76
C PRO A 2 34.38 17.57 25.57
N SER A 3 33.41 17.06 26.32
CA SER A 3 32.89 15.70 26.16
C SER A 3 32.29 15.58 24.77
N ASN A 4 32.79 14.66 23.95
CA ASN A 4 32.14 14.32 22.69
C ASN A 4 30.68 13.94 22.98
N PRO A 5 29.69 14.53 22.27
CA PRO A 5 28.31 14.12 22.44
C PRO A 5 28.18 12.65 22.07
N SER A 6 27.54 11.87 22.94
CA SER A 6 27.23 10.47 22.68
C SER A 6 26.45 10.37 21.35
N PRO A 7 26.76 9.39 20.49
CA PRO A 7 26.02 9.23 19.24
C PRO A 7 24.54 9.04 19.56
N SER A 8 23.72 9.97 19.08
CA SER A 8 22.26 9.91 19.21
C SER A 8 21.65 9.47 17.88
N LEU A 9 20.47 8.86 17.94
CA LEU A 9 19.73 8.44 16.74
C LEU A 9 19.64 9.60 15.72
N ILE A 10 19.44 10.83 16.20
CA ILE A 10 19.26 12.04 15.37
C ILE A 10 20.55 12.44 14.63
N THR A 11 21.72 12.12 15.19
CA THR A 11 23.03 12.48 14.62
C THR A 11 23.57 11.47 13.60
N LEU A 12 22.86 10.36 13.38
CA LEU A 12 23.26 9.37 12.38
C LEU A 12 23.09 9.91 10.96
N ALA A 13 23.89 9.39 10.03
CA ALA A 13 23.70 9.65 8.61
C ALA A 13 22.34 9.11 8.14
N PHE A 14 21.74 9.78 7.15
CA PHE A 14 20.42 9.43 6.62
C PHE A 14 20.32 7.96 6.14
N GLU A 15 21.40 7.40 5.58
CA GLU A 15 21.41 5.99 5.16
C GLU A 15 21.23 5.02 6.33
N LEU A 16 21.77 5.36 7.51
CA LEU A 16 21.60 4.55 8.71
C LEU A 16 20.20 4.69 9.28
N HIS A 17 19.59 5.88 9.18
CA HIS A 17 18.16 6.06 9.47
C HIS A 17 17.32 5.14 8.61
N MET A 18 17.56 5.13 7.30
CA MET A 18 16.83 4.29 6.35
C MET A 18 16.92 2.80 6.70
N LEU A 19 18.11 2.32 7.07
CA LEU A 19 18.32 0.94 7.47
C LEU A 19 17.57 0.58 8.76
N ILE A 20 17.66 1.43 9.79
CA ILE A 20 16.96 1.20 11.06
C ILE A 20 15.45 1.25 10.85
N PHE A 21 14.97 2.25 10.12
CA PHE A 21 13.54 2.50 9.94
C PHE A 21 12.87 1.50 8.98
N SER A 22 13.61 0.88 8.06
CA SER A 22 13.05 -0.19 7.20
C SER A 22 12.68 -1.46 7.96
N ASP A 23 13.25 -1.65 9.16
CA ASP A 23 13.00 -2.80 10.03
C ASP A 23 11.91 -2.54 11.08
N LEU A 24 11.42 -1.30 11.18
CA LEU A 24 10.36 -0.93 12.10
C LEU A 24 8.98 -1.18 11.50
N ALA A 25 8.04 -1.60 12.34
CA ALA A 25 6.65 -1.69 11.94
C ALA A 25 6.10 -0.29 11.63
N PRO A 26 5.12 -0.16 10.72
CA PRO A 26 4.57 1.15 10.33
C PRO A 26 4.13 2.02 11.51
N LYS A 27 3.55 1.39 12.54
CA LYS A 27 3.11 2.07 13.77
C LYS A 27 4.27 2.69 14.54
N GLU A 28 5.42 2.02 14.60
CA GLU A 28 6.59 2.48 15.34
C GLU A 28 7.22 3.69 14.65
N LEU A 29 7.23 3.73 13.31
CA LEU A 29 7.66 4.91 12.54
C LEU A 29 6.83 6.16 12.90
N LEU A 30 5.51 6.00 12.98
CA LEU A 30 4.64 7.10 13.37
C LEU A 30 4.89 7.56 14.81
N THR A 31 5.04 6.61 15.75
CA THR A 31 5.38 6.93 17.14
C THR A 31 6.72 7.63 17.24
N LEU A 32 7.73 7.20 16.45
CA LEU A 32 9.04 7.83 16.41
C LEU A 32 8.96 9.28 15.94
N GLY A 33 8.20 9.55 14.88
CA GLY A 33 7.97 10.91 14.37
C GLY A 33 7.15 11.82 15.30
N GLN A 34 6.62 11.30 16.40
CA GLN A 34 5.91 12.06 17.43
C GLN A 34 6.79 12.36 18.66
N THR A 35 8.05 11.89 18.69
CA THR A 35 8.92 12.04 19.86
C THR A 35 9.60 13.40 19.95
N CYS A 36 10.23 13.87 18.86
CA CYS A 36 10.92 15.16 18.79
C CYS A 36 10.83 15.76 17.37
N LYS A 37 11.19 17.04 17.23
CA LYS A 37 11.06 17.79 15.97
C LYS A 37 11.97 17.23 14.88
N GLU A 38 13.18 16.83 15.24
CA GLU A 38 14.18 16.32 14.31
C GLU A 38 13.75 14.97 13.74
N LEU A 39 13.23 14.07 14.60
CA LEU A 39 12.66 12.80 14.13
C LEU A 39 11.37 13.01 13.34
N HIS A 40 10.58 14.03 13.68
CA HIS A 40 9.43 14.42 12.88
C HIS A 40 9.83 14.85 11.46
N GLU A 41 10.90 15.64 11.32
CA GLU A 41 11.45 16.05 10.03
C GLU A 41 11.93 14.85 9.22
N VAL A 42 12.69 13.92 9.83
CA VAL A 42 13.13 12.70 9.15
C VAL A 42 11.93 11.82 8.75
N MET A 43 10.92 11.69 9.62
CA MET A 43 9.68 10.95 9.31
C MET A 43 8.77 11.69 8.31
N SER A 44 9.09 12.91 7.94
CA SER A 44 8.39 13.63 6.86
C SER A 44 9.04 13.38 5.49
N ASP A 45 10.21 12.73 5.46
CA ASP A 45 10.91 12.41 4.22
C ASP A 45 10.19 11.30 3.43
N ARG A 46 10.08 11.51 2.12
CA ARG A 46 9.41 10.59 1.21
C ARG A 46 10.14 9.24 1.09
N ALA A 47 11.48 9.24 1.05
CA ALA A 47 12.27 8.03 0.89
C ALA A 47 12.04 7.05 2.05
N VAL A 48 11.90 7.56 3.29
CA VAL A 48 11.58 6.74 4.47
C VAL A 48 10.31 5.94 4.24
N TRP A 49 9.24 6.59 3.77
CA TRP A 49 7.96 5.91 3.53
C TRP A 49 7.97 5.03 2.28
N GLU A 50 8.79 5.32 1.27
CA GLU A 50 9.00 4.38 0.16
C GLU A 50 9.66 3.09 0.64
N ALA A 51 10.72 3.19 1.46
CA ALA A 51 11.39 2.03 2.01
C ALA A 51 10.49 1.22 2.95
N ALA A 52 9.73 1.91 3.81
CA ALA A 52 8.75 1.28 4.69
C ALA A 52 7.67 0.54 3.89
N LEU A 53 7.10 1.18 2.84
CA LEU A 53 6.10 0.53 1.99
C LEU A 53 6.67 -0.68 1.24
N ARG A 54 7.91 -0.61 0.74
CA ARG A 54 8.58 -1.79 0.15
C ARG A 54 8.76 -2.93 1.15
N SER A 55 9.12 -2.60 2.40
CA SER A 55 9.23 -3.58 3.48
C SER A 55 7.89 -4.28 3.73
N VAL A 56 6.81 -3.50 3.85
CA VAL A 56 5.44 -4.01 3.97
C VAL A 56 5.03 -4.84 2.75
N CYS A 57 5.41 -4.44 1.53
CA CYS A 57 5.11 -5.24 0.34
C CYS A 57 5.74 -6.64 0.42
N ARG A 58 6.99 -6.74 0.91
CA ARG A 58 7.66 -8.03 1.12
C ARG A 58 6.98 -8.83 2.23
N GLU A 59 6.73 -8.21 3.38
CA GLU A 59 6.14 -8.87 4.55
C GLU A 59 4.74 -9.44 4.25
N TYR A 60 3.89 -8.68 3.55
CA TYR A 60 2.51 -9.05 3.27
C TYR A 60 2.29 -9.63 1.87
N SER A 61 3.37 -9.93 1.13
CA SER A 61 3.31 -10.42 -0.25
C SER A 61 2.42 -9.56 -1.17
N LEU A 62 2.52 -8.23 -1.02
CA LEU A 62 1.80 -7.29 -1.86
C LEU A 62 2.53 -7.16 -3.21
N PHE A 63 1.77 -7.02 -4.28
CA PHE A 63 2.34 -6.79 -5.60
C PHE A 63 2.84 -5.35 -5.69
N GLU A 64 4.15 -5.16 -5.53
CA GLU A 64 4.82 -3.84 -5.50
C GLU A 64 4.41 -2.92 -6.68
N PRO A 65 4.25 -3.40 -7.93
CA PRO A 65 3.77 -2.56 -9.05
C PRO A 65 2.36 -1.96 -8.85
N SER A 66 1.59 -2.46 -7.88
CA SER A 66 0.33 -1.84 -7.46
C SER A 66 0.52 -0.43 -6.89
N PHE A 67 1.73 -0.09 -6.45
CA PHE A 67 2.07 1.19 -5.83
C PHE A 67 2.96 2.01 -6.77
N PRO A 68 2.42 3.04 -7.44
CA PRO A 68 3.22 3.90 -8.30
C PRO A 68 4.02 4.90 -7.44
N PHE A 69 5.09 4.43 -6.79
CA PHE A 69 5.90 5.20 -5.83
C PHE A 69 6.16 6.64 -6.31
N LYS A 70 6.60 6.81 -7.57
CA LYS A 70 6.92 8.11 -8.19
C LYS A 70 5.78 9.14 -8.14
N SER A 71 4.52 8.71 -8.21
CA SER A 71 3.37 9.61 -8.18
C SER A 71 2.68 9.70 -6.81
N MET A 72 3.13 8.92 -5.82
CA MET A 72 2.57 8.96 -4.47
C MET A 72 3.27 10.05 -3.64
N ASP A 73 2.45 10.91 -3.04
CA ASP A 73 2.91 11.82 -1.99
C ASP A 73 3.10 11.06 -0.65
N VAL A 74 3.70 11.74 0.34
CA VAL A 74 3.97 11.14 1.66
C VAL A 74 2.70 10.62 2.34
N PRO A 75 1.58 11.38 2.41
CA PRO A 75 0.32 10.85 2.95
C PRO A 75 -0.20 9.57 2.26
N HIS A 76 -0.07 9.46 0.94
CA HIS A 76 -0.46 8.25 0.21
C HIS A 76 0.47 7.08 0.51
N LEU A 77 1.79 7.32 0.59
CA LEU A 77 2.77 6.29 0.97
C LEU A 77 2.49 5.79 2.40
N GLN A 78 2.27 6.71 3.35
CA GLN A 78 1.87 6.38 4.71
C GLN A 78 0.62 5.50 4.71
N ARG A 79 -0.46 5.96 4.07
CA ARG A 79 -1.73 5.23 4.01
C ARG A 79 -1.58 3.82 3.43
N ALA A 80 -0.80 3.66 2.36
CA ALA A 80 -0.51 2.35 1.78
C ALA A 80 0.29 1.46 2.74
N THR A 81 1.30 2.02 3.41
CA THR A 81 2.15 1.33 4.40
C THR A 81 1.31 0.79 5.56
N PHE A 82 0.32 1.56 6.05
CA PHE A 82 -0.60 1.12 7.11
C PHE A 82 -1.73 0.19 6.62
N GLY A 83 -1.90 0.03 5.31
CA GLY A 83 -3.03 -0.68 4.70
C GLY A 83 -3.27 -2.08 5.29
N PRO A 84 -2.26 -2.97 5.32
CA PRO A 84 -2.43 -4.33 5.85
C PRO A 84 -2.84 -4.37 7.32
N THR A 85 -2.19 -3.59 8.19
CA THR A 85 -2.52 -3.53 9.61
C THR A 85 -3.92 -2.98 9.85
N LEU A 86 -4.33 -1.96 9.08
CA LEU A 86 -5.69 -1.42 9.16
C LEU A 86 -6.73 -2.44 8.70
N TRP A 87 -6.42 -3.23 7.67
CA TRP A 87 -7.29 -4.31 7.21
C TRP A 87 -7.44 -5.42 8.26
N GLN A 88 -6.33 -5.91 8.81
CA GLN A 88 -6.34 -6.92 9.87
C GLN A 88 -7.15 -6.45 11.09
N ARG A 89 -6.98 -5.18 11.51
CA ARG A 89 -7.74 -4.61 12.62
C ARG A 89 -9.24 -4.57 12.33
N ARG A 90 -9.63 -4.23 11.09
CA ARG A 90 -11.04 -4.25 10.67
C ARG A 90 -11.60 -5.67 10.68
N LEU A 91 -10.86 -6.64 10.16
CA LEU A 91 -11.24 -8.05 10.15
C LEU A 91 -11.42 -8.59 11.58
N ALA A 92 -10.45 -8.34 12.46
CA ALA A 92 -10.52 -8.76 13.86
C ALA A 92 -11.73 -8.14 14.59
N LYS A 93 -12.00 -6.85 14.35
CA LYS A 93 -13.17 -6.17 14.93
C LYS A 93 -14.48 -6.77 14.42
N ALA A 94 -14.59 -7.01 13.11
CA ALA A 94 -15.77 -7.61 12.50
C ALA A 94 -16.04 -9.02 13.06
N ALA A 95 -14.98 -9.84 13.17
CA ALA A 95 -15.06 -11.17 13.76
C ALA A 95 -15.51 -11.13 15.23
N ALA A 96 -14.93 -10.24 16.05
CA ALA A 96 -15.27 -10.11 17.46
C ALA A 96 -16.71 -9.59 17.70
N GLN A 97 -17.26 -8.85 16.75
CA GLN A 97 -18.62 -8.29 16.84
C GLN A 97 -19.65 -9.16 16.11
N GLU A 98 -19.22 -10.23 15.45
CA GLU A 98 -20.06 -11.07 14.56
C GLU A 98 -20.81 -10.24 13.49
N VAL A 99 -20.24 -9.10 13.09
CA VAL A 99 -20.81 -8.21 12.07
C VAL A 99 -20.13 -8.50 10.73
N PRO A 100 -20.89 -8.67 9.63
CA PRO A 100 -20.31 -8.87 8.32
C PRO A 100 -19.47 -7.65 7.89
N LEU A 101 -18.37 -7.92 7.19
CA LEU A 101 -17.60 -6.87 6.52
C LEU A 101 -18.44 -6.30 5.37
N VAL A 102 -18.90 -5.06 5.52
CA VAL A 102 -19.59 -4.34 4.45
C VAL A 102 -18.54 -3.68 3.55
N PRO A 103 -18.59 -3.88 2.22
CA PRO A 103 -17.73 -3.16 1.28
C PRO A 103 -17.89 -1.65 1.46
N SER A 104 -16.77 -0.92 1.51
CA SER A 104 -16.81 0.55 1.55
C SER A 104 -17.28 1.17 0.23
N GLU A 105 -17.27 0.39 -0.86
CA GLU A 105 -17.73 0.77 -2.19
C GLU A 105 -18.39 -0.44 -2.85
N THR A 106 -19.51 -0.20 -3.54
CA THR A 106 -20.48 -1.26 -3.85
C THR A 106 -20.45 -1.74 -5.29
N GLU A 107 -19.75 -1.10 -6.23
CA GLU A 107 -19.79 -1.58 -7.62
C GLU A 107 -18.60 -1.10 -8.46
N VAL A 108 -17.84 -2.04 -9.01
CA VAL A 108 -16.94 -1.80 -10.14
C VAL A 108 -17.59 -2.45 -11.35
N ARG A 109 -18.20 -1.64 -12.22
CA ARG A 109 -18.73 -2.14 -13.49
C ARG A 109 -17.62 -2.13 -14.53
N LEU A 110 -17.24 -3.31 -14.99
CA LEU A 110 -16.47 -3.45 -16.22
C LEU A 110 -17.40 -3.00 -17.35
N LYS A 111 -17.10 -1.85 -17.96
CA LYS A 111 -17.73 -1.47 -19.22
C LYS A 111 -17.07 -2.29 -20.32
N ASP A 112 -17.42 -3.55 -20.37
CA ASP A 112 -17.08 -4.38 -21.51
C ASP A 112 -18.01 -3.98 -22.67
N GLN A 113 -17.44 -3.76 -23.86
CA GLN A 113 -18.24 -3.48 -25.06
C GLN A 113 -18.84 -4.76 -25.64
N GLU A 114 -18.33 -5.92 -25.22
CA GLU A 114 -18.82 -7.24 -25.60
C GLU A 114 -19.39 -7.94 -24.36
N GLU A 115 -20.51 -8.66 -24.50
CA GLU A 115 -21.02 -9.53 -23.42
C GLU A 115 -20.06 -10.72 -23.23
N ARG A 116 -18.96 -10.51 -22.51
CA ARG A 116 -18.01 -11.57 -22.14
C ARG A 116 -18.49 -12.30 -20.88
N SER A 117 -18.47 -13.62 -20.93
CA SER A 117 -18.76 -14.47 -19.77
C SER A 117 -17.47 -14.76 -19.01
N TYR A 118 -17.26 -14.03 -17.91
CA TYR A 118 -16.14 -14.24 -17.02
C TYR A 118 -16.39 -15.43 -16.10
N ILE A 119 -15.47 -16.39 -16.10
CA ILE A 119 -15.54 -17.61 -15.29
C ILE A 119 -14.94 -17.33 -13.90
N ARG A 120 -13.89 -16.52 -13.84
CA ARG A 120 -13.20 -16.20 -12.59
C ARG A 120 -12.65 -14.79 -12.59
N LEU A 121 -12.82 -14.13 -11.44
CA LEU A 121 -12.22 -12.84 -11.10
C LEU A 121 -11.33 -13.03 -9.87
N MET A 122 -10.09 -12.56 -9.94
CA MET A 122 -9.13 -12.62 -8.83
C MET A 122 -8.48 -11.26 -8.64
N ARG A 123 -8.60 -10.67 -7.45
CA ARG A 123 -7.91 -9.41 -7.15
C ARG A 123 -6.46 -9.68 -6.74
N ILE A 124 -5.53 -8.92 -7.32
CA ILE A 124 -4.11 -9.00 -6.97
C ILE A 124 -3.87 -8.26 -5.65
N PRO A 125 -3.09 -8.83 -4.71
CA PRO A 125 -2.67 -8.13 -3.49
C PRO A 125 -2.06 -6.75 -3.79
N GLY A 126 -2.55 -5.71 -3.12
CA GLY A 126 -2.24 -4.31 -3.44
C GLY A 126 -3.42 -3.54 -4.05
N ASN A 127 -4.49 -4.25 -4.45
CA ASN A 127 -5.81 -3.70 -4.81
C ASN A 127 -5.84 -2.79 -6.04
N ARG A 128 -4.76 -2.70 -6.82
CA ARG A 128 -4.74 -1.99 -8.09
C ARG A 128 -5.20 -2.84 -9.25
N TYR A 129 -4.82 -4.12 -9.26
CA TYR A 129 -5.07 -4.99 -10.40
C TYR A 129 -6.04 -6.11 -10.03
N PHE A 130 -6.77 -6.60 -11.03
CA PHE A 130 -7.42 -7.89 -10.96
C PHE A 130 -7.20 -8.66 -12.26
N ILE A 131 -7.28 -9.98 -12.15
CA ILE A 131 -7.24 -10.91 -13.27
C ILE A 131 -8.67 -11.36 -13.53
N ALA A 132 -9.11 -11.20 -14.77
CA ALA A 132 -10.32 -11.81 -15.27
C ALA A 132 -9.93 -13.01 -16.14
N SER A 133 -10.72 -14.06 -16.13
CA SER A 133 -10.56 -15.15 -17.08
C SER A 133 -11.90 -15.50 -17.68
N THR A 134 -11.89 -15.66 -18.99
CA THR A 134 -13.00 -16.21 -19.75
C THR A 134 -12.69 -17.68 -20.04
N LYS A 135 -13.48 -18.30 -20.91
CA LYS A 135 -13.18 -19.64 -21.41
C LYS A 135 -11.90 -19.69 -22.24
N TRP A 136 -11.56 -18.59 -22.88
CA TRP A 136 -10.55 -18.55 -23.94
C TRP A 136 -9.34 -17.73 -23.54
N ASN A 137 -9.50 -16.72 -22.70
CA ASN A 137 -8.48 -15.70 -22.48
C ASN A 137 -8.32 -15.41 -20.99
N ILE A 138 -7.11 -14.97 -20.61
CA ILE A 138 -6.81 -14.32 -19.34
C ILE A 138 -6.57 -12.84 -19.60
N GLU A 139 -7.20 -12.01 -18.80
CA GLU A 139 -7.14 -10.55 -18.90
C GLU A 139 -6.62 -9.95 -17.59
N LEU A 140 -5.70 -9.01 -17.70
CA LEU A 140 -5.23 -8.18 -16.59
C LEU A 140 -5.86 -6.81 -16.70
N TRP A 141 -6.50 -6.36 -15.62
CA TRP A 141 -7.19 -5.09 -15.56
C TRP A 141 -6.59 -4.18 -14.47
N ASP A 142 -6.40 -2.90 -14.79
CA ASP A 142 -5.98 -1.85 -13.86
C ASP A 142 -7.22 -1.08 -13.33
N LEU A 143 -7.43 -1.11 -12.02
CA LEU A 143 -8.47 -0.41 -11.27
C LEU A 143 -8.06 1.03 -10.89
N GLY A 144 -6.83 1.42 -11.23
CA GLY A 144 -6.25 2.69 -10.87
C GLY A 144 -5.53 2.67 -9.52
N VAL A 145 -4.92 3.81 -9.20
CA VAL A 145 -4.03 3.95 -8.04
C VAL A 145 -4.80 3.74 -6.73
N PRO A 146 -4.36 2.81 -5.88
CA PRO A 146 -4.97 2.60 -4.57
C PRO A 146 -4.96 3.90 -3.76
N TYR A 147 -6.07 4.19 -3.07
CA TYR A 147 -6.21 5.33 -2.17
C TYR A 147 -6.15 6.73 -2.80
N ALA A 148 -6.17 6.84 -4.13
CA ALA A 148 -6.22 8.12 -4.83
C ALA A 148 -7.45 8.94 -4.41
N LYS A 149 -7.28 10.27 -4.31
CA LYS A 149 -8.39 11.21 -4.13
C LYS A 149 -9.08 11.46 -5.47
N GLY A 150 -10.41 11.45 -5.48
CA GLY A 150 -11.21 11.77 -6.65
C GLY A 150 -12.01 10.58 -7.19
N PRO A 151 -12.73 10.76 -8.31
CA PRO A 151 -13.47 9.68 -8.94
C PRO A 151 -12.50 8.57 -9.36
N LYS A 152 -12.84 7.33 -9.02
CA LYS A 152 -12.04 6.18 -9.46
C LYS A 152 -12.10 6.09 -10.98
N PRO A 153 -10.97 5.89 -11.67
CA PRO A 153 -10.99 5.66 -13.10
C PRO A 153 -11.80 4.39 -13.39
N ASN A 154 -12.40 4.34 -14.57
CA ASN A 154 -12.96 3.08 -15.04
C ASN A 154 -11.83 2.05 -15.15
N PRO A 155 -12.09 0.79 -14.80
CA PRO A 155 -11.14 -0.29 -15.03
C PRO A 155 -10.66 -0.29 -16.48
N THR A 156 -9.36 -0.44 -16.68
CA THR A 156 -8.74 -0.46 -18.01
C THR A 156 -8.07 -1.81 -18.24
N LEU A 157 -8.37 -2.47 -19.36
CA LEU A 157 -7.69 -3.68 -19.80
C LEU A 157 -6.24 -3.31 -20.15
N VAL A 158 -5.27 -3.94 -19.49
CA VAL A 158 -3.83 -3.64 -19.70
C VAL A 158 -3.08 -4.77 -20.40
N ALA A 159 -3.56 -6.00 -20.31
CA ALA A 159 -3.02 -7.14 -21.04
C ALA A 159 -4.10 -8.21 -21.23
N GLU A 160 -3.99 -8.97 -22.30
CA GLU A 160 -4.84 -10.10 -22.65
C GLU A 160 -3.94 -11.18 -23.25
N ASP A 161 -4.18 -12.43 -22.88
CA ASP A 161 -3.46 -13.60 -23.38
C ASP A 161 -4.44 -14.76 -23.61
N ASP A 162 -4.24 -15.50 -24.70
CA ASP A 162 -5.09 -16.63 -25.08
C ASP A 162 -4.64 -17.90 -24.33
N LEU A 163 -5.57 -18.75 -23.92
CA LEU A 163 -5.36 -20.01 -23.19
C LEU A 163 -5.17 -21.24 -24.09
#